data_AF-A0A8J2MD57-F1
#
_entry.id   AF-A0A8J2MD57-F1
#
_cell.length_a   1.000
_cell.length_b   1.000
_cell.length_c   1.000
_cell.angle_alpha   90.00
_cell.angle_beta   90.00
_cell.angle_gamma   90.00
#
_symmetry.space_group_name_H-M   'P 1'
#
loop_
_entity.id
_entity.type
_entity.pdbx_description
1 polymer ?
#
loop_
_entity_poly.entity_id
_entity_poly.type
_entity_poly.pdbx_seq_one_letter_code
_entity_poly.pdbx_strand_id
1 'polypeptide(L)'
;MLNSNGWQDSEIPMIKSISELCSAHKYEKKYWDLLKERCSPDICQKLEEQEVDYETFLMLTKAEFISFGINRSDARILISIQKMLKEELSKI
;
A
#
# COMPACT_ATOMS: atom_id res chain seq x y z
N MET A 1 22.27 -3.19 -45.62
CA MET A 1 23.26 -3.18 -44.53
C MET A 1 22.88 -2.02 -43.62
N LEU A 2 22.22 -2.31 -42.47
CA LEU A 2 22.82 -2.41 -41.13
C LEU A 2 23.58 -1.10 -40.78
N ASN A 3 23.34 -0.37 -39.69
CA ASN A 3 22.58 -0.62 -38.46
C ASN A 3 22.60 0.68 -37.60
N SER A 4 21.60 0.84 -36.73
CA SER A 4 21.69 1.37 -35.34
C SER A 4 22.16 2.82 -35.09
N ASN A 5 21.72 3.57 -34.07
CA ASN A 5 20.80 3.37 -32.96
C ASN A 5 20.44 4.78 -32.43
N GLY A 6 19.19 4.97 -32.02
CA GLY A 6 18.80 6.17 -31.29
C GLY A 6 17.31 6.20 -30.99
N TRP A 7 16.67 5.04 -30.82
CA TRP A 7 15.36 4.99 -30.20
C TRP A 7 15.60 5.32 -28.73
N GLN A 8 15.30 6.56 -28.37
CA GLN A 8 15.28 6.99 -26.99
C GLN A 8 14.30 6.07 -26.28
N ASP A 9 14.78 5.36 -25.25
CA ASP A 9 13.98 4.79 -24.19
C ASP A 9 13.16 5.91 -23.57
N SER A 10 12.05 6.21 -24.23
CA SER A 10 10.94 6.91 -23.62
C SER A 10 10.08 5.79 -23.05
N GLU A 11 10.45 5.34 -21.84
CA GLU A 11 9.43 4.88 -20.91
C GLU A 11 8.41 6.02 -20.83
N ILE A 12 7.36 5.91 -21.62
CA ILE A 12 6.23 6.83 -21.61
C ILE A 12 5.74 6.79 -20.15
N PRO A 13 5.72 7.93 -19.44
CA PRO A 13 5.26 7.95 -18.06
C PRO A 13 3.87 7.34 -18.03
N MET A 14 3.61 6.43 -17.09
CA MET A 14 2.26 6.01 -16.73
C MET A 14 1.48 7.28 -16.34
N ILE A 15 0.85 7.94 -17.31
CA ILE A 15 -0.06 9.05 -17.04
C ILE A 15 -1.31 8.41 -16.44
N LYS A 16 -1.25 8.11 -15.13
CA LYS A 16 -2.45 7.84 -14.34
C LYS A 16 -3.34 9.08 -14.47
N SER A 17 -4.58 8.89 -14.92
CA SER A 17 -5.54 9.99 -15.06
C SER A 17 -5.64 10.75 -13.74
N ILE A 18 -5.84 12.08 -13.76
CA ILE A 18 -6.04 12.88 -12.55
C ILE A 18 -7.12 12.25 -11.65
N SER A 19 -8.16 11.69 -12.26
CA SER A 19 -9.23 10.96 -11.55
C SER A 19 -8.74 9.68 -10.83
N GLU A 20 -7.82 8.93 -11.44
CA GLU A 20 -7.21 7.73 -10.84
C GLU A 20 -6.28 8.13 -9.69
N LEU A 21 -5.51 9.21 -9.85
CA LEU A 21 -4.66 9.76 -8.79
C LEU A 21 -5.48 10.25 -7.59
N CYS A 22 -6.58 10.99 -7.84
CA CYS A 22 -7.50 11.42 -6.79
C CYS A 22 -8.16 10.23 -6.07
N SER A 23 -8.48 9.17 -6.80
CA SER A 23 -9.07 7.96 -6.23
C SER A 23 -8.07 7.19 -5.37
N ALA A 24 -6.85 6.97 -5.87
CA ALA A 24 -5.76 6.34 -5.11
C ALA A 24 -5.47 7.11 -3.81
N HIS A 25 -5.39 8.45 -3.89
CA HIS A 25 -5.18 9.29 -2.72
C HIS A 25 -6.33 9.22 -1.71
N LYS A 26 -7.58 9.10 -2.18
CA LYS A 26 -8.75 8.90 -1.31
C LYS A 26 -8.67 7.57 -0.56
N TYR A 27 -8.24 6.49 -1.21
CA TYR A 27 -8.06 5.19 -0.56
C TYR A 27 -6.91 5.21 0.44
N GLU A 28 -5.79 5.82 0.07
CA GLU A 28 -4.62 5.98 0.95
C GLU A 28 -5.00 6.72 2.25
N LYS A 29 -5.76 7.81 2.14
CA LYS A 29 -6.24 8.54 3.33
C LYS A 29 -7.16 7.69 4.20
N LYS A 30 -8.16 7.02 3.62
CA LYS A 30 -9.10 6.16 4.37
C LYS A 30 -8.36 5.01 5.08
N TYR A 31 -7.33 4.46 4.43
CA TYR A 31 -6.44 3.45 4.99
C TYR A 31 -5.69 3.97 6.23
N TRP A 32 -5.01 5.11 6.12
CA TRP A 32 -4.28 5.69 7.25
C TRP A 32 -5.18 6.11 8.41
N ASP A 33 -6.37 6.65 8.11
CA ASP A 33 -7.36 7.00 9.13
C ASP A 33 -7.80 5.75 9.92
N LEU A 34 -8.06 4.64 9.23
CA LEU A 34 -8.44 3.38 9.88
C LEU A 34 -7.30 2.79 10.74
N LEU A 35 -6.06 2.83 10.25
CA LEU A 35 -4.91 2.39 11.02
C LEU A 35 -4.73 3.23 12.29
N LYS A 36 -4.83 4.56 12.19
CA LYS A 36 -4.69 5.46 13.34
C LYS A 36 -5.80 5.28 14.38
N GLU A 37 -7.00 4.88 13.96
CA GLU A 37 -8.11 4.57 14.86
C GLU A 37 -7.91 3.22 15.59
N ARG A 38 -7.30 2.23 14.93
CA ARG A 38 -7.31 0.82 15.37
C ARG A 38 -5.97 0.29 15.86
N CYS A 39 -4.87 0.95 15.54
CA CYS A 39 -3.52 0.54 15.86
C CYS A 39 -2.83 1.57 16.76
N SER A 40 -1.82 1.11 17.49
CA SER A 40 -0.97 2.01 18.27
C SER A 40 -0.11 2.88 17.33
N PRO A 41 0.35 4.05 17.80
CA PRO A 41 1.27 4.89 17.04
C PRO A 41 2.55 4.15 16.61
N ASP A 42 3.08 3.24 17.46
CA ASP A 42 4.27 2.41 17.14
C ASP A 42 4.06 1.54 15.90
N ILE A 43 2.88 0.94 15.75
CA ILE A 43 2.56 0.11 14.58
C ILE A 43 2.47 0.99 13.33
N CYS A 44 1.80 2.15 13.43
CA CYS A 44 1.67 3.08 12.31
C CYS A 44 3.06 3.57 11.87
N GLN A 45 3.92 3.93 12.82
CA GLN A 45 5.29 4.36 12.56
C GLN A 45 6.10 3.27 11.86
N LYS A 46 6.01 2.01 12.29
CA LYS A 46 6.71 0.90 11.62
C LYS A 46 6.27 0.71 10.18
N LEU A 47 4.98 0.88 9.88
CA LEU A 47 4.47 0.80 8.50
C LEU A 47 4.97 1.98 7.66
N GLU A 48 5.01 3.18 8.25
CA GLU A 48 5.53 4.39 7.61
C GLU A 48 7.05 4.31 7.33
N GLU A 49 7.83 3.79 8.28
CA GLU A 49 9.28 3.54 8.13
C GLU A 49 9.61 2.52 7.04
N GLN A 50 8.67 1.62 6.73
CA GLN A 50 8.79 0.66 5.63
C GLN A 50 8.15 1.16 4.33
N GLU A 51 7.72 2.44 4.29
CA GLU A 51 7.05 3.06 3.14
C GLU A 51 5.83 2.24 2.65
N VAL A 52 5.10 1.61 3.57
CA VAL A 52 3.96 0.76 3.24
C VAL A 52 2.76 1.61 2.88
N ASP A 53 2.52 1.74 1.57
CA ASP A 53 1.28 2.27 1.02
C ASP A 53 0.11 1.29 1.19
N TYR A 54 -1.08 1.76 0.88
CA TYR A 54 -2.30 0.97 0.99
C TYR A 54 -2.29 -0.33 0.13
N GLU A 55 -1.76 -0.30 -1.10
CA GLU A 55 -1.76 -1.47 -1.99
C GLU A 55 -0.82 -2.55 -1.44
N THR A 56 0.39 -2.14 -1.07
CA THR A 56 1.38 -2.97 -0.40
C THR A 56 0.80 -3.54 0.89
N PHE A 57 0.16 -2.70 1.71
CA PHE A 57 -0.47 -3.13 2.95
C PHE A 57 -1.42 -4.31 2.74
N LEU A 58 -2.25 -4.29 1.69
CA LEU A 58 -3.20 -5.37 1.42
C LEU A 58 -2.56 -6.69 0.98
N MET A 59 -1.33 -6.64 0.48
CA MET A 59 -0.58 -7.81 0.02
C MET A 59 0.29 -8.44 1.11
N LEU A 60 0.66 -7.67 2.14
CA LEU A 60 1.53 -8.15 3.21
C LEU A 60 0.95 -9.37 3.95
N THR A 61 1.84 -10.31 4.20
CA THR A 61 1.58 -11.49 5.01
C THR A 61 1.88 -11.21 6.48
N LYS A 62 1.37 -12.10 7.34
CA LYS A 62 1.69 -12.06 8.77
C LYS A 62 3.20 -12.16 9.02
N ALA A 63 3.93 -12.92 8.20
CA ALA A 63 5.36 -13.09 8.36
C ALA A 63 6.12 -11.80 8.04
N GLU A 64 5.70 -11.07 7.01
CA GLU A 64 6.30 -9.78 6.65
C GLU A 64 6.06 -8.73 7.73
N PHE A 65 4.86 -8.63 8.30
CA PHE A 65 4.63 -7.75 9.46
C PHE A 65 5.56 -8.08 10.62
N ILE A 66 5.79 -9.37 10.90
CA ILE A 66 6.73 -9.78 11.95
C ILE A 66 8.17 -9.37 11.61
N SER A 67 8.57 -9.42 10.33
CA SER A 67 9.89 -8.96 9.90
C SER A 67 10.08 -7.44 10.05
N PHE A 68 9.00 -6.66 10.05
CA PHE A 68 9.02 -5.22 10.36
C PHE A 68 9.13 -4.93 11.87
N GLY A 69 9.31 -5.95 12.71
CA GLY A 69 9.36 -5.78 14.16
C GLY A 69 7.99 -5.59 14.81
N ILE A 70 6.90 -5.96 14.12
CA ILE A 70 5.55 -5.98 14.68
C ILE A 70 5.32 -7.32 15.38
N ASN A 71 4.81 -7.29 16.61
CA ASN A 71 4.62 -8.54 17.37
C ASN A 71 3.48 -9.40 16.77
N ARG A 72 3.40 -10.67 17.19
CA ARG A 72 2.44 -11.64 16.64
C ARG A 72 0.97 -11.28 16.88
N SER A 73 0.66 -10.55 17.94
CA SER A 73 -0.71 -10.14 18.28
C SER A 73 -1.13 -8.99 17.39
N ASP A 74 -0.28 -7.98 17.26
CA ASP A 74 -0.52 -6.82 16.39
C ASP A 74 -0.56 -7.23 14.93
N ALA A 75 0.31 -8.14 14.50
CA ALA A 75 0.25 -8.70 13.15
C ALA A 75 -1.11 -9.39 12.87
N ARG A 76 -1.77 -10.00 13.87
CA ARG A 76 -3.12 -10.55 13.68
C ARG A 76 -4.17 -9.43 13.52
N ILE A 77 -4.01 -8.33 14.25
CA ILE A 77 -4.89 -7.15 14.12
C ILE A 77 -4.78 -6.58 12.71
N LEU A 78 -3.56 -6.42 12.18
CA LEU A 78 -3.33 -5.93 10.82
C LEU A 78 -3.95 -6.85 9.76
N ILE A 79 -3.83 -8.17 9.89
CA ILE A 79 -4.52 -9.12 9.00
C ILE A 79 -6.05 -8.94 9.06
N SER A 80 -6.63 -8.67 10.22
CA SER A 80 -8.07 -8.41 10.34
C SER A 80 -8.46 -7.09 9.66
N ILE A 81 -7.65 -6.05 9.80
CA ILE A 81 -7.86 -4.76 9.13
C ILE A 81 -7.78 -4.93 7.61
N GLN A 82 -6.80 -5.69 7.09
CA GLN A 82 -6.72 -6.01 5.66
C GLN A 82 -8.01 -6.67 5.14
N LYS A 83 -8.61 -7.59 5.90
CA LYS A 83 -9.87 -8.24 5.51
C LYS A 83 -11.01 -7.24 5.42
N MET A 84 -11.17 -6.38 6.43
CA MET A 84 -12.19 -5.32 6.42
C MET A 84 -12.02 -4.37 5.24
N LEU A 85 -10.78 -3.97 4.94
CA LEU A 85 -10.48 -3.11 3.79
C LEU A 85 -10.81 -3.80 2.46
N LYS A 86 -10.43 -5.08 2.29
CA LYS A 86 -10.76 -5.85 1.07
C LYS A 86 -12.26 -6.00 0.86
N GLU A 87 -13.03 -6.23 1.93
CA GLU A 87 -14.48 -6.28 1.88
C GLU A 87 -15.09 -4.93 1.46
N GLU A 88 -14.58 -3.82 2.00
CA GLU A 88 -15.03 -2.48 1.64
C GLU A 88 -14.79 -2.15 0.16
N LEU A 89 -13.66 -2.59 -0.42
CA LEU A 89 -13.39 -2.41 -1.85
C LEU A 89 -14.28 -3.27 -2.73
N SER A 90 -14.60 -4.48 -2.29
CA SER A 90 -15.44 -5.39 -3.08
C SER A 90 -16.89 -4.91 -3.25
N LYS A 91 -17.28 -3.89 -2.48
CA LYS A 91 -18.60 -3.23 -2.57
C LYS A 91 -18.65 -2.10 -3.60
N ILE A 92 -17.52 -1.73 -4.19
CA ILE A 92 -17.37 -0.66 -5.18
C ILE A 92 -17.41 -1.27 -6.58
#